data_AF-A0AAP5Y6U9-F1
#
_entry.id   AF-A0AAP5Y6U9-F1
#
_cell.length_a   1.000
_cell.length_b   1.000
_cell.length_c   1.000
_cell.angle_alpha   90.00
_cell.angle_beta   90.00
_cell.angle_gamma   90.00
#
_symmetry.space_group_name_H-M   'P 1'
#
loop_
_entity.id
_entity.type
_entity.pdbx_description
1 polymer ?
#
loop_
_entity_poly.entity_id
_entity_poly.type
_entity_poly.pdbx_seq_one_letter_code
_entity_poly.pdbx_strand_id
1 'polypeptide(L)'
;MNKIFFYIKKLYNDIFNPLIYDYVKFNKELKKYYFLKYNIDDMLAHRSQRFHFDNKGIPVIPHYVDSSSGSSMHYFPIAIGQMALAYLHQYWDEQDESAKERFINISDWFVENQTEEGFWLAYTNVDKFHVKSPWKSAMAQSRAISVLLRAYDLTGKEKYLNSAKRAFDTMIDSESDISCMLPEGRFYLEYPSIKPPKVLNGFMFSIFGIIDFAYFTNDKQAYKVLDECLDSLSSILEKYDTGKWTTYDLNHIEYEERIRPCTVHYQFIHVNQLKALYYVTGRKELMDTAVEWENYYKNKSNLISVYYNKFRGIFKL
;
A
#
# COMPACT_ATOMS: atom_id res chain seq x y z
N MET A 1 13.39 -7.31 -24.82
CA MET A 1 12.00 -7.76 -25.04
C MET A 1 11.23 -6.61 -25.67
N ASN A 2 10.55 -6.81 -26.81
CA ASN A 2 9.76 -5.75 -27.47
C ASN A 2 8.69 -5.23 -26.48
N LYS A 3 8.64 -3.92 -26.22
CA LYS A 3 7.67 -3.31 -25.28
C LYS A 3 6.22 -3.70 -25.63
N ILE A 4 5.90 -3.85 -26.91
CA ILE A 4 4.59 -4.30 -27.38
C ILE A 4 4.28 -5.71 -26.86
N PHE A 5 5.21 -6.65 -27.02
CA PHE A 5 5.05 -8.04 -26.54
C PHE A 5 4.87 -8.09 -25.03
N PHE A 6 5.60 -7.26 -24.28
CA PHE A 6 5.41 -7.12 -22.84
C PHE A 6 3.97 -6.70 -22.48
N TYR A 7 3.41 -5.67 -23.14
CA TYR A 7 2.05 -5.22 -22.87
C TYR A 7 0.96 -6.18 -23.36
N ILE A 8 1.19 -6.93 -24.44
CA ILE A 8 0.27 -8.01 -24.87
C ILE A 8 0.26 -9.13 -23.84
N LYS A 9 1.44 -9.59 -23.40
CA LYS A 9 1.55 -10.59 -22.33
C LYS A 9 0.90 -10.10 -21.03
N LYS A 10 1.09 -8.82 -20.70
CA LYS A 10 0.47 -8.19 -19.54
C LYS A 10 -1.06 -8.13 -19.66
N LEU A 11 -1.60 -7.74 -20.81
CA LEU A 11 -3.05 -7.76 -21.08
C LEU A 11 -3.63 -9.16 -20.90
N TYR A 12 -2.97 -10.18 -21.47
CA TYR A 12 -3.38 -11.57 -21.30
C TYR A 12 -3.43 -11.96 -19.83
N ASN A 13 -2.36 -11.69 -19.08
CA ASN A 13 -2.31 -12.01 -17.64
C ASN A 13 -3.37 -11.24 -16.85
N ASP A 14 -3.56 -9.95 -17.11
CA ASP A 14 -4.53 -9.13 -16.39
C ASP A 14 -5.99 -9.57 -16.68
N ILE A 15 -6.27 -10.20 -17.83
CA ILE A 15 -7.59 -10.78 -18.14
C ILE A 15 -7.77 -12.17 -17.52
N PHE A 16 -6.78 -13.06 -17.67
CA PHE A 16 -6.95 -14.49 -17.38
C PHE A 16 -6.38 -14.93 -16.03
N ASN A 17 -5.42 -14.20 -15.48
CA ASN A 17 -4.81 -14.49 -14.18
C ASN A 17 -4.39 -13.19 -13.46
N PRO A 18 -5.34 -12.29 -13.15
CA PRO A 18 -5.04 -11.04 -12.47
C PRO A 18 -4.49 -11.29 -11.07
N LEU A 19 -3.53 -10.46 -10.63
CA LEU A 19 -3.12 -10.43 -9.24
C LEU A 19 -4.10 -9.54 -8.47
N ILE A 20 -4.93 -10.18 -7.64
CA ILE A 20 -5.96 -9.53 -6.83
C ILE A 20 -5.66 -9.81 -5.36
N TYR A 21 -5.67 -8.76 -4.54
CA TYR A 21 -5.67 -8.92 -3.08
C TYR A 21 -7.10 -8.75 -2.59
N ASP A 22 -7.76 -9.86 -2.28
CA ASP A 22 -9.13 -9.81 -1.76
C ASP A 22 -9.18 -9.05 -0.44
N TYR A 23 -10.25 -8.30 -0.22
CA TYR A 23 -10.47 -7.62 1.04
C TYR A 23 -11.04 -8.58 2.10
N VAL A 24 -10.74 -8.32 3.36
CA VAL A 24 -11.30 -9.08 4.49
C VAL A 24 -12.60 -8.42 4.94
N LYS A 25 -13.69 -9.20 5.01
CA LYS A 25 -14.97 -8.77 5.58
C LYS A 25 -14.89 -8.91 7.10
N PHE A 26 -14.62 -7.83 7.81
CA PHE A 26 -14.40 -7.90 9.26
C PHE A 26 -15.68 -8.13 10.06
N ASN A 27 -15.61 -9.07 11.01
CA ASN A 27 -16.40 -9.10 12.25
C ASN A 27 -15.50 -9.74 13.34
N LYS A 28 -15.02 -8.94 14.31
CA LYS A 28 -14.07 -9.31 15.39
C LYS A 28 -12.67 -9.82 15.01
N GLU A 29 -12.35 -10.06 13.74
CA GLU A 29 -11.06 -10.63 13.31
C GLU A 29 -9.96 -9.61 12.93
N LEU A 30 -10.16 -8.31 13.22
CA LEU A 30 -9.19 -7.24 12.91
C LEU A 30 -7.79 -7.49 13.50
N LYS A 31 -7.71 -8.18 14.63
CA LYS A 31 -6.44 -8.53 15.27
C LYS A 31 -5.69 -9.65 14.56
N LYS A 32 -6.41 -10.52 13.84
CA LYS A 32 -5.83 -11.70 13.18
C LYS A 32 -5.35 -11.38 11.77
N TYR A 33 -6.23 -10.78 10.97
CA TYR A 33 -5.97 -10.54 9.55
C TYR A 33 -5.70 -9.07 9.26
N TYR A 34 -4.94 -8.83 8.21
CA TYR A 34 -4.83 -7.53 7.57
C TYR A 34 -6.03 -7.25 6.65
N PHE A 35 -6.26 -5.98 6.34
CA PHE A 35 -7.41 -5.51 5.54
C PHE A 35 -7.49 -6.11 4.14
N LEU A 36 -6.35 -6.47 3.55
CA LEU A 36 -6.23 -7.17 2.29
C LEU A 36 -5.50 -8.50 2.50
N LYS A 37 -6.02 -9.58 1.90
CA LYS A 37 -5.42 -10.90 1.93
C LYS A 37 -4.19 -10.94 1.04
N TYR A 38 -3.08 -11.34 1.63
CA TYR A 38 -1.83 -11.66 0.93
C TYR A 38 -1.62 -13.16 0.97
N ASN A 39 -1.74 -13.80 -0.19
CA ASN A 39 -1.40 -15.20 -0.37
C ASN A 39 0.12 -15.35 -0.46
N ILE A 40 0.69 -16.25 0.33
CA ILE A 40 2.14 -16.42 0.41
C ILE A 40 2.73 -16.99 -0.89
N ASP A 41 2.03 -17.91 -1.56
CA ASP A 41 2.46 -18.49 -2.84
C ASP A 41 2.57 -17.43 -3.93
N ASP A 42 1.61 -16.50 -4.01
CA ASP A 42 1.66 -15.38 -4.94
C ASP A 42 2.85 -14.44 -4.68
N MET A 43 3.20 -14.23 -3.41
CA MET A 43 4.37 -13.44 -3.02
C MET A 43 5.66 -14.15 -3.43
N LEU A 44 5.80 -15.44 -3.11
CA LEU A 44 6.97 -16.25 -3.43
C LEU A 44 7.10 -16.52 -4.94
N ALA A 45 6.00 -16.54 -5.70
CA ALA A 45 5.98 -16.63 -7.16
C ALA A 45 6.32 -15.30 -7.88
N HIS A 46 6.77 -14.29 -7.13
CA HIS A 46 7.15 -12.97 -7.64
C HIS A 46 6.04 -12.23 -8.39
N ARG A 47 4.76 -12.49 -8.07
CA ARG A 47 3.64 -11.80 -8.72
C ARG A 47 3.51 -10.36 -8.24
N SER A 48 3.72 -10.13 -6.94
CA SER A 48 3.71 -8.81 -6.31
C SER A 48 5.04 -8.07 -6.51
N GLN A 49 6.09 -8.59 -5.86
CA GLN A 49 7.45 -8.09 -5.90
C GLN A 49 8.39 -9.26 -6.13
N ARG A 50 9.58 -8.99 -6.65
CA ARG A 50 10.64 -10.01 -6.77
C ARG A 50 11.34 -10.21 -5.44
N PHE A 51 10.66 -10.90 -4.53
CA PHE A 51 11.18 -11.20 -3.20
C PHE A 51 12.37 -12.17 -3.26
N HIS A 52 13.46 -11.74 -2.64
CA HIS A 52 14.57 -12.58 -2.21
C HIS A 52 14.69 -12.44 -0.68
N PHE A 53 15.57 -13.21 -0.06
CA PHE A 53 15.74 -13.19 1.39
C PHE A 53 17.22 -13.15 1.73
N ASP A 54 17.55 -12.38 2.77
CA ASP A 54 18.89 -12.40 3.35
C ASP A 54 19.14 -13.69 4.16
N ASN A 55 20.31 -13.79 4.80
CA ASN A 55 20.66 -14.95 5.63
C ASN A 55 19.83 -15.07 6.93
N LYS A 56 19.11 -14.01 7.32
CA LYS A 56 18.20 -13.99 8.46
C LYS A 56 16.74 -14.22 8.05
N GLY A 57 16.47 -14.44 6.76
CA GLY A 57 15.10 -14.61 6.24
C GLY A 57 14.31 -13.31 6.12
N ILE A 58 14.97 -12.15 6.11
CA ILE A 58 14.35 -10.85 5.89
C ILE A 58 14.21 -10.59 4.39
N PRO A 59 13.01 -10.16 3.91
CA PRO A 59 12.80 -9.89 2.51
C PRO A 59 13.67 -8.74 1.98
N VAL A 60 14.30 -8.97 0.82
CA VAL A 60 14.95 -7.95 0.00
C VAL A 60 14.40 -8.01 -1.42
N ILE A 61 14.35 -6.86 -2.09
CA ILE A 61 13.84 -6.77 -3.47
C ILE A 61 14.85 -6.02 -4.36
N PRO A 62 14.84 -6.25 -5.67
CA PRO A 62 15.65 -5.44 -6.58
C PRO A 62 15.12 -4.00 -6.61
N HIS A 63 15.98 -3.04 -6.93
CA HIS A 63 15.55 -1.67 -7.23
C HIS A 63 14.53 -1.65 -8.38
N TYR A 64 13.72 -0.57 -8.44
CA TYR A 64 12.82 -0.38 -9.56
C TYR A 64 13.59 -0.40 -10.89
N VAL A 65 12.97 -0.95 -11.94
CA VAL A 65 13.62 -1.10 -13.26
C VAL A 65 14.10 0.24 -13.83
N ASP A 66 13.37 1.31 -13.51
CA ASP A 66 13.69 2.67 -13.94
C ASP A 66 14.46 3.48 -12.87
N SER A 67 14.99 2.83 -11.83
CA SER A 67 15.76 3.47 -10.77
C SER A 67 17.24 3.57 -11.13
N SER A 68 17.81 4.74 -10.86
CA SER A 68 19.24 5.04 -10.94
C SER A 68 20.08 4.43 -9.81
N SER A 69 19.46 3.74 -8.83
CA SER A 69 20.17 3.11 -7.71
C SER A 69 20.96 1.83 -8.06
N GLY A 70 20.93 1.41 -9.33
CA GLY A 70 21.67 0.22 -9.79
C GLY A 70 20.86 -1.08 -9.65
N SER A 71 21.55 -2.22 -9.73
CA SER A 71 20.93 -3.55 -9.82
C SER A 71 21.01 -4.39 -8.53
N SER A 72 21.47 -3.80 -7.42
CA SER A 72 21.54 -4.48 -6.13
C SER A 72 20.16 -4.78 -5.53
N MET A 73 20.15 -5.70 -4.57
CA MET A 73 18.99 -5.91 -3.71
C MET A 73 19.02 -4.88 -2.57
N HIS A 74 17.85 -4.47 -2.09
CA HIS A 74 17.73 -3.56 -0.97
C HIS A 74 16.57 -3.95 -0.05
N TYR A 75 16.64 -3.50 1.20
CA TYR A 75 15.50 -3.54 2.11
C TYR A 75 14.49 -2.49 1.71
N PHE A 76 13.25 -2.91 1.55
CA PHE A 76 12.14 -2.01 1.27
C PHE A 76 11.02 -2.25 2.30
N PRO A 77 10.87 -1.35 3.30
CA PRO A 77 9.96 -1.56 4.43
C PRO A 77 8.51 -1.90 4.02
N ILE A 78 8.03 -1.34 2.91
CA ILE A 78 6.70 -1.64 2.37
C ILE A 78 6.58 -3.11 1.96
N ALA A 79 7.56 -3.63 1.23
CA ALA A 79 7.58 -5.02 0.77
C ALA A 79 7.84 -6.00 1.92
N ILE A 80 8.73 -5.64 2.85
CA ILE A 80 9.00 -6.42 4.06
C ILE A 80 7.72 -6.58 4.89
N GLY A 81 7.00 -5.47 5.12
CA GLY A 81 5.73 -5.51 5.85
C GLY A 81 4.64 -6.28 5.12
N GLN A 82 4.56 -6.20 3.78
CA GLN A 82 3.63 -7.00 2.99
C GLN A 82 3.90 -8.51 3.16
N MET A 83 5.17 -8.93 3.12
CA MET A 83 5.55 -10.33 3.32
C MET A 83 5.27 -10.81 4.74
N ALA A 84 5.55 -10.00 5.77
CA ALA A 84 5.17 -10.31 7.15
C ALA A 84 3.67 -10.57 7.28
N LEU A 85 2.84 -9.69 6.74
CA LEU A 85 1.39 -9.86 6.80
C LEU A 85 0.91 -11.09 6.01
N ALA A 86 1.61 -11.49 4.94
CA ALA A 86 1.34 -12.76 4.24
C ALA A 86 1.64 -13.98 5.12
N TYR A 87 2.79 -14.01 5.79
CA TYR A 87 3.11 -15.07 6.75
C TYR A 87 2.12 -15.13 7.91
N LEU A 88 1.66 -13.98 8.38
CA LEU A 88 0.64 -13.94 9.43
C LEU A 88 -0.69 -14.54 8.95
N HIS A 89 -1.13 -14.24 7.72
CA HIS A 89 -2.33 -14.87 7.16
C HIS A 89 -2.17 -16.38 7.04
N GLN A 90 -1.02 -16.85 6.54
CA GLN A 90 -0.73 -18.27 6.47
C GLN A 90 -0.80 -18.93 7.85
N TYR A 91 -0.23 -18.29 8.88
CA TYR A 91 -0.36 -18.79 10.25
C TYR A 91 -1.82 -18.92 10.69
N TRP A 92 -2.67 -17.93 10.45
CA TRP A 92 -4.06 -18.02 10.87
C TRP A 92 -4.89 -19.01 10.04
N ASP A 93 -4.65 -19.09 8.73
CA ASP A 93 -5.38 -19.96 7.82
C ASP A 93 -4.98 -21.44 7.99
N GLU A 94 -3.70 -21.72 8.23
CA GLU A 94 -3.14 -23.08 8.21
C GLU A 94 -2.61 -23.55 9.58
N GLN A 95 -2.54 -22.66 10.58
CA GLN A 95 -1.88 -22.91 11.87
C GLN A 95 -0.39 -23.28 11.72
N ASP A 96 0.27 -22.76 10.68
CA ASP A 96 1.70 -22.99 10.41
C ASP A 96 2.59 -22.18 11.37
N GLU A 97 3.14 -22.85 12.39
CA GLU A 97 4.04 -22.21 13.35
C GLU A 97 5.35 -21.70 12.70
N SER A 98 5.80 -22.28 11.58
CA SER A 98 6.96 -21.75 10.85
C SER A 98 6.66 -20.40 10.20
N ALA A 99 5.43 -20.20 9.72
CA ALA A 99 4.97 -18.91 9.21
C ALA A 99 4.90 -17.86 10.34
N LYS A 100 4.44 -18.25 11.53
CA LYS A 100 4.46 -17.40 12.72
C LYS A 100 5.87 -17.00 13.13
N GLU A 101 6.82 -17.94 13.14
CA GLU A 101 8.23 -17.64 13.44
C GLU A 101 8.81 -16.64 12.44
N ARG A 102 8.54 -16.79 11.14
CA ARG A 102 8.96 -15.84 10.11
C ARG A 102 8.31 -14.47 10.28
N PHE A 103 7.03 -14.41 10.64
CA PHE A 103 6.33 -13.16 10.96
C PHE A 103 6.98 -12.45 12.15
N ILE A 104 7.28 -13.18 13.23
CA ILE A 104 7.94 -12.62 14.43
C ILE A 104 9.35 -12.12 14.08
N ASN A 105 10.11 -12.88 13.29
CA ASN A 105 11.45 -12.48 12.85
C ASN A 105 11.44 -11.17 12.03
N ILE A 106 10.47 -11.01 11.12
CA ILE A 106 10.31 -9.74 10.39
C ILE A 106 9.83 -8.61 11.33
N SER A 107 9.00 -8.93 12.32
CA SER A 107 8.56 -7.94 13.33
C SER A 107 9.74 -7.45 14.18
N ASP A 108 10.67 -8.34 14.52
CA ASP A 108 11.92 -8.00 15.19
C ASP A 108 12.79 -7.09 14.32
N TRP A 109 12.88 -7.37 13.02
CA TRP A 109 13.57 -6.48 12.08
C TRP A 109 12.98 -5.06 12.09
N PHE A 110 11.66 -4.90 12.16
CA PHE A 110 11.04 -3.57 12.28
C PHE A 110 11.46 -2.86 13.58
N VAL A 111 11.51 -3.55 14.72
CA VAL A 111 11.99 -2.93 15.98
C VAL A 111 13.46 -2.52 15.86
N GLU A 112 14.30 -3.38 15.31
CA GLU A 112 15.76 -3.17 15.20
C GLU A 112 16.17 -2.10 14.18
N ASN A 113 15.34 -1.85 13.16
CA ASN A 113 15.66 -0.95 12.05
C ASN A 113 14.81 0.34 12.06
N GLN A 114 14.08 0.61 13.15
CA GLN A 114 13.40 1.89 13.34
C GLN A 114 14.42 2.97 13.68
N THR A 115 14.44 4.09 12.95
CA THR A 115 15.33 5.23 13.25
C THR A 115 14.99 5.85 14.61
N GLU A 116 15.86 6.71 15.15
CA GLU A 116 15.61 7.43 16.41
C GLU A 116 14.34 8.28 16.34
N GLU A 117 14.05 8.85 15.17
CA GLU A 117 12.84 9.64 14.90
C GLU A 117 11.59 8.77 14.65
N GLY A 118 11.70 7.44 14.63
CA GLY A 118 10.54 6.55 14.53
C GLY A 118 10.19 6.06 13.12
N PHE A 119 11.07 6.25 12.13
CA PHE A 119 10.81 5.90 10.73
C PHE A 119 11.48 4.60 10.28
N TRP A 120 11.02 4.05 9.15
CA TRP A 120 11.78 3.08 8.35
C TRP A 120 12.11 3.64 6.97
N LEU A 121 13.39 3.61 6.62
CA LEU A 121 13.89 4.23 5.39
C LEU A 121 13.92 3.24 4.22
N ALA A 122 13.51 3.71 3.05
CA ALA A 122 13.68 3.03 1.79
C ALA A 122 14.98 3.47 1.12
N TYR A 123 15.85 2.51 0.81
CA TYR A 123 17.17 2.76 0.22
C TYR A 123 17.15 2.55 -1.30
N THR A 124 16.28 3.27 -2.00
CA THR A 124 16.15 3.19 -3.46
C THR A 124 15.67 4.52 -4.02
N ASN A 125 16.10 4.93 -5.20
CA ASN A 125 15.53 6.09 -5.87
C ASN A 125 14.19 5.72 -6.51
N VAL A 126 13.23 6.66 -6.50
CA VAL A 126 12.00 6.61 -7.28
C VAL A 126 12.04 7.74 -8.29
N ASP A 127 12.83 7.55 -9.35
CA ASP A 127 13.20 8.61 -10.30
C ASP A 127 11.98 9.25 -10.98
N LYS A 128 10.94 8.46 -11.27
CA LYS A 128 9.66 8.95 -11.83
C LYS A 128 9.03 10.06 -10.96
N PHE A 129 9.22 10.01 -9.65
CA PHE A 129 8.65 10.96 -8.69
C PHE A 129 9.69 11.86 -8.05
N HIS A 130 10.93 11.85 -8.56
CA HIS A 130 12.06 12.63 -8.06
C HIS A 130 12.36 12.40 -6.57
N VAL A 131 12.07 11.19 -6.06
CA VAL A 131 12.43 10.81 -4.69
C VAL A 131 13.82 10.20 -4.70
N LYS A 132 14.72 10.75 -3.87
CA LYS A 132 16.09 10.24 -3.72
C LYS A 132 16.22 9.42 -2.44
N SER A 133 17.00 8.36 -2.53
CA SER A 133 17.40 7.54 -1.39
C SER A 133 18.29 8.30 -0.41
N PRO A 134 18.18 8.05 0.92
CA PRO A 134 17.09 7.33 1.58
C PRO A 134 15.85 8.22 1.75
N TRP A 135 14.66 7.61 1.81
CA TRP A 135 13.40 8.34 1.99
C TRP A 135 12.41 7.59 2.89
N LYS A 136 11.45 8.33 3.45
CA LYS A 136 10.38 7.82 4.32
C LYS A 136 9.09 7.67 3.53
N SER A 137 8.16 6.83 4.01
CA SER A 137 6.85 6.66 3.37
C SER A 137 5.77 6.47 4.43
N ALA A 138 4.64 7.16 4.30
CA ALA A 138 3.50 6.89 5.18
C ALA A 138 2.96 5.47 5.03
N MET A 139 3.06 4.90 3.82
CA MET A 139 2.72 3.50 3.60
C MET A 139 3.68 2.55 4.31
N ALA A 140 4.99 2.88 4.39
CA ALA A 140 5.95 2.11 5.17
C ALA A 140 5.64 2.17 6.67
N GLN A 141 5.35 3.35 7.21
CA GLN A 141 4.95 3.52 8.61
C GLN A 141 3.72 2.67 8.93
N SER A 142 2.68 2.77 8.10
CA SER A 142 1.44 2.02 8.29
C SER A 142 1.67 0.50 8.27
N ARG A 143 2.49 -0.01 7.34
CA ARG A 143 2.85 -1.44 7.29
C ARG A 143 3.52 -1.88 8.58
N ALA A 144 4.49 -1.11 9.06
CA ALA A 144 5.21 -1.41 10.28
C ALA A 144 4.28 -1.40 11.49
N ILE A 145 3.42 -0.36 11.64
CA ILE A 145 2.40 -0.30 12.70
C ILE A 145 1.53 -1.56 12.68
N SER A 146 1.02 -1.93 11.52
CA SER A 146 0.14 -3.10 11.34
C SER A 146 0.82 -4.42 11.73
N VAL A 147 2.10 -4.58 11.38
CA VAL A 147 2.93 -5.75 11.73
C VAL A 147 3.24 -5.77 13.22
N LEU A 148 3.73 -4.66 13.76
CA LEU A 148 4.15 -4.54 15.16
C LEU A 148 2.98 -4.75 16.13
N LEU A 149 1.81 -4.18 15.86
CA LEU A 149 0.64 -4.36 16.74
C LEU A 149 0.14 -5.81 16.75
N ARG A 150 0.21 -6.50 15.61
CA ARG A 150 -0.12 -7.94 15.53
C ARG A 150 0.94 -8.80 16.21
N ALA A 151 2.21 -8.43 16.13
CA ALA A 151 3.28 -9.07 16.90
C ALA A 151 3.12 -8.85 18.41
N TYR A 152 2.68 -7.65 18.83
CA TYR A 152 2.33 -7.38 20.22
C TYR A 152 1.19 -8.28 20.70
N ASP A 153 0.08 -8.34 19.97
CA ASP A 153 -1.08 -9.16 20.34
C ASP A 153 -0.75 -10.66 20.39
N LEU A 154 0.10 -11.15 19.47
CA LEU A 154 0.55 -12.55 19.45
C LEU A 154 1.53 -12.94 20.57
N THR A 155 2.35 -12.00 21.05
CA THR A 155 3.50 -12.33 21.92
C THR A 155 3.47 -11.69 23.30
N GLY A 156 2.65 -10.66 23.50
CA GLY A 156 2.63 -9.83 24.71
C GLY A 156 3.91 -8.98 24.91
N LYS A 157 4.82 -8.91 23.94
CA LYS A 157 6.10 -8.20 24.10
C LYS A 157 5.95 -6.70 23.82
N GLU A 158 6.06 -5.89 24.87
CA GLU A 158 5.91 -4.42 24.83
C GLU A 158 6.82 -3.69 23.82
N LYS A 159 7.97 -4.28 23.43
CA LYS A 159 8.87 -3.69 22.42
C LYS A 159 8.14 -3.39 21.10
N TYR A 160 7.19 -4.23 20.71
CA TYR A 160 6.43 -4.02 19.48
C TYR A 160 5.43 -2.88 19.62
N LEU A 161 4.69 -2.82 20.72
CA LEU A 161 3.75 -1.74 20.99
C LEU A 161 4.47 -0.39 21.07
N ASN A 162 5.61 -0.33 21.75
CA ASN A 162 6.41 0.89 21.86
C ASN A 162 6.94 1.36 20.49
N SER A 163 7.41 0.44 19.66
CA SER A 163 7.84 0.76 18.29
C SER A 163 6.68 1.25 17.42
N ALA A 164 5.49 0.64 17.54
CA ALA A 164 4.27 1.06 16.84
C ALA A 164 3.80 2.46 17.28
N LYS A 165 3.86 2.78 18.58
CA LYS A 165 3.56 4.13 19.11
C LYS A 165 4.46 5.19 18.51
N ARG A 166 5.77 4.97 18.54
CA ARG A 166 6.74 5.88 17.91
C ARG A 166 6.45 6.10 16.43
N ALA A 167 6.04 5.06 15.71
CA ALA A 167 5.69 5.17 14.30
C ALA A 167 4.36 5.90 14.06
N PHE A 168 3.39 5.74 14.95
CA PHE A 168 2.12 6.46 14.90
C PHE A 168 2.31 7.95 15.21
N ASP A 169 3.16 8.28 16.19
CA ASP A 169 3.50 9.66 16.54
C ASP A 169 4.02 10.44 15.31
N THR A 170 4.85 9.81 14.47
CA THR A 170 5.31 10.44 13.22
C THR A 170 4.24 10.63 12.17
N MET A 171 3.15 9.85 12.21
CA MET A 171 2.01 10.02 11.30
C MET A 171 1.11 11.18 11.72
N ILE A 172 1.03 11.52 13.00
CA ILE A 172 0.16 12.60 13.49
C ILE A 172 0.88 13.94 13.66
N ASP A 173 2.20 13.93 13.65
CA ASP A 173 3.02 15.13 13.65
C ASP A 173 2.66 16.07 12.48
N SER A 174 2.48 17.36 12.77
CA SER A 174 2.16 18.39 11.77
C SER A 174 3.33 18.72 10.86
N GLU A 175 4.57 18.53 11.35
CA GLU A 175 5.80 18.82 10.60
C GLU A 175 6.33 17.60 9.84
N SER A 176 5.58 16.50 9.86
CA SER A 176 5.97 15.24 9.23
C SER A 176 5.98 15.33 7.70
N ASP A 177 7.14 15.06 7.11
CA ASP A 177 7.37 15.04 5.65
C ASP A 177 6.63 13.91 4.91
N ILE A 178 6.07 12.94 5.63
CA ILE A 178 5.23 11.87 5.07
C ILE A 178 3.75 12.26 4.97
N SER A 179 3.38 13.50 5.28
CA SER A 179 2.01 14.00 5.09
C SER A 179 2.00 15.43 4.53
N CYS A 180 0.88 15.83 3.95
CA CYS A 180 0.63 17.22 3.59
C CYS A 180 -0.83 17.59 3.84
N MET A 181 -1.12 18.89 3.91
CA MET A 181 -2.48 19.41 3.99
C MET A 181 -3.00 19.75 2.60
N LEU A 182 -4.07 19.09 2.18
CA LEU A 182 -4.89 19.47 1.04
C LEU A 182 -6.04 20.37 1.51
N PRO A 183 -6.72 21.10 0.60
CA PRO A 183 -7.96 21.80 0.94
C PRO A 183 -9.02 20.88 1.57
N GLU A 184 -9.03 19.61 1.18
CA GLU A 184 -9.95 18.58 1.69
C GLU A 184 -9.53 17.96 3.03
N GLY A 185 -8.30 18.23 3.50
CA GLY A 185 -7.77 17.70 4.75
C GLY A 185 -6.40 17.03 4.60
N ARG A 186 -5.99 16.27 5.62
CA ARG A 186 -4.64 15.68 5.67
C ARG A 186 -4.53 14.51 4.69
N PHE A 187 -3.45 14.50 3.93
CA PHE A 187 -3.11 13.42 2.99
C PHE A 187 -1.77 12.78 3.36
N TYR A 188 -1.72 11.45 3.41
CA TYR A 188 -0.49 10.70 3.66
C TYR A 188 0.23 10.30 2.38
N LEU A 189 1.51 10.63 2.31
CA LEU A 189 2.33 10.50 1.12
C LEU A 189 3.03 9.15 1.09
N GLU A 190 2.73 8.35 0.05
CA GLU A 190 3.56 7.19 -0.29
C GLU A 190 4.96 7.65 -0.70
N TYR A 191 5.05 8.70 -1.51
CA TYR A 191 6.29 9.25 -2.05
C TYR A 191 6.42 10.73 -1.68
N PRO A 192 7.04 11.04 -0.53
CA PRO A 192 7.42 12.41 -0.18
C PRO A 192 8.45 12.95 -1.18
N SER A 193 8.04 13.93 -1.97
CA SER A 193 8.93 14.65 -2.88
C SER A 193 8.55 16.13 -2.91
N ILE A 194 9.35 16.96 -3.59
CA ILE A 194 9.05 18.39 -3.77
C ILE A 194 7.72 18.60 -4.50
N LYS A 195 7.40 17.70 -5.44
CA LYS A 195 6.13 17.65 -6.18
C LYS A 195 5.48 16.30 -5.91
N PRO A 196 4.92 16.09 -4.70
CA PRO A 196 4.42 14.79 -4.33
C PRO A 196 3.27 14.39 -5.25
N PRO A 197 3.20 13.15 -5.74
CA PRO A 197 2.18 12.73 -6.70
C PRO A 197 0.78 12.56 -6.10
N LYS A 198 0.64 12.47 -4.77
CA LYS A 198 -0.61 12.11 -4.07
C LYS A 198 -1.16 10.78 -4.59
N VAL A 199 -0.42 9.70 -4.35
CA VAL A 199 -0.80 8.33 -4.77
C VAL A 199 -1.96 7.81 -3.92
N LEU A 200 -3.04 7.38 -4.58
CA LEU A 200 -4.28 7.00 -3.89
C LEU A 200 -4.13 5.73 -3.04
N ASN A 201 -3.59 4.65 -3.61
CA ASN A 201 -3.43 3.41 -2.85
C ASN A 201 -2.54 3.60 -1.62
N GLY A 202 -1.52 4.44 -1.74
CA GLY A 202 -0.59 4.76 -0.66
C GLY A 202 -1.27 5.47 0.49
N PHE A 203 -2.14 6.43 0.18
CA PHE A 203 -2.97 7.10 1.18
C PHE A 203 -3.91 6.11 1.88
N MET A 204 -4.66 5.30 1.12
CA MET A 204 -5.56 4.30 1.71
C MET A 204 -4.82 3.22 2.52
N PHE A 205 -3.62 2.80 2.08
CA PHE A 205 -2.77 1.92 2.89
C PHE A 205 -2.29 2.60 4.16
N SER A 206 -2.05 3.91 4.15
CA SER A 206 -1.67 4.66 5.36
C SER A 206 -2.80 4.68 6.39
N ILE A 207 -4.05 4.82 5.94
CA ILE A 207 -5.25 4.77 6.80
C ILE A 207 -5.37 3.42 7.54
N PHE A 208 -5.00 2.31 6.91
CA PHE A 208 -5.03 0.99 7.58
C PHE A 208 -4.16 0.91 8.84
N GLY A 209 -2.98 1.52 8.84
CA GLY A 209 -2.13 1.57 10.04
C GLY A 209 -2.74 2.42 11.15
N ILE A 210 -3.44 3.50 10.79
CA ILE A 210 -4.19 4.34 11.74
C ILE A 210 -5.36 3.57 12.34
N ILE A 211 -6.10 2.81 11.51
CA ILE A 211 -7.17 1.92 11.98
C ILE A 211 -6.61 0.89 12.96
N ASP A 212 -5.53 0.20 12.60
CA ASP A 212 -4.92 -0.79 13.48
C ASP A 212 -4.47 -0.14 14.79
N PHE A 213 -3.82 1.02 14.74
CA PHE A 213 -3.40 1.71 15.94
C PHE A 213 -4.60 2.07 16.83
N ALA A 214 -5.64 2.70 16.27
CA ALA A 214 -6.85 3.06 17.01
C ALA A 214 -7.52 1.84 17.64
N TYR A 215 -7.64 0.74 16.89
CA TYR A 215 -8.33 -0.47 17.36
C TYR A 215 -7.54 -1.26 18.41
N PHE A 216 -6.23 -1.43 18.21
CA PHE A 216 -5.40 -2.20 19.15
C PHE A 216 -5.12 -1.44 20.45
N THR A 217 -5.02 -0.11 20.40
CA THR A 217 -4.68 0.72 21.58
C THR A 217 -5.89 1.37 22.23
N ASN A 218 -7.04 1.38 21.55
CA ASN A 218 -8.23 2.14 21.94
C ASN A 218 -7.94 3.64 22.17
N ASP A 219 -7.00 4.19 21.39
CA ASP A 219 -6.55 5.57 21.50
C ASP A 219 -7.55 6.54 20.85
N LYS A 220 -8.01 7.53 21.62
CA LYS A 220 -9.02 8.50 21.17
C LYS A 220 -8.50 9.46 20.10
N GLN A 221 -7.22 9.83 20.16
CA GLN A 221 -6.61 10.69 19.15
C GLN A 221 -6.50 9.93 17.82
N ALA A 222 -6.15 8.65 17.86
CA ALA A 222 -6.11 7.80 16.68
C ALA A 222 -7.49 7.64 16.02
N TYR A 223 -8.56 7.48 16.80
CA TYR A 223 -9.93 7.49 16.24
C TYR A 223 -10.30 8.84 15.62
N LYS A 224 -9.89 9.96 16.22
CA LYS A 224 -10.12 11.28 15.64
C LYS A 224 -9.39 11.46 14.31
N VAL A 225 -8.10 11.13 14.28
CA VAL A 225 -7.28 11.19 13.06
C VAL A 225 -7.84 10.27 11.98
N LEU A 226 -8.32 9.07 12.36
CA LEU A 226 -8.99 8.17 11.44
C LEU A 226 -10.20 8.84 10.76
N ASP A 227 -11.08 9.45 11.54
CA ASP A 227 -12.27 10.12 11.00
C ASP A 227 -11.90 11.28 10.04
N GLU A 228 -10.94 12.12 10.44
CA GLU A 228 -10.39 13.19 9.59
C GLU A 228 -9.81 12.66 8.26
N CYS A 229 -9.15 11.50 8.30
CA CYS A 229 -8.59 10.87 7.10
C CYS A 229 -9.67 10.27 6.19
N LEU A 230 -10.73 9.72 6.77
CA LEU A 230 -11.86 9.17 6.00
C LEU A 230 -12.63 10.30 5.31
N ASP A 231 -12.83 11.43 5.99
CA ASP A 231 -13.43 12.64 5.39
C ASP A 231 -12.57 13.19 4.25
N SER A 232 -11.25 13.27 4.47
CA SER A 232 -10.29 13.70 3.45
C SER A 232 -10.33 12.76 2.24
N LEU A 233 -10.35 11.44 2.47
CA LEU A 233 -10.45 10.43 1.42
C LEU A 233 -11.74 10.59 0.63
N SER A 234 -12.91 10.58 1.29
CA SER A 234 -14.21 10.72 0.63
C SER A 234 -14.29 11.97 -0.24
N SER A 235 -13.69 13.07 0.20
CA SER A 235 -13.70 14.36 -0.52
C SER A 235 -12.79 14.40 -1.76
N ILE A 236 -11.82 13.50 -1.88
CA ILE A 236 -10.88 13.48 -3.02
C ILE A 236 -11.13 12.33 -4.00
N LEU A 237 -12.03 11.37 -3.71
CA LEU A 237 -12.23 10.19 -4.56
C LEU A 237 -12.60 10.57 -6.00
N GLU A 238 -13.48 11.55 -6.19
CA GLU A 238 -13.88 12.02 -7.53
C GLU A 238 -12.69 12.55 -8.35
N LYS A 239 -11.66 13.11 -7.71
CA LYS A 239 -10.45 13.61 -8.40
C LYS A 239 -9.62 12.49 -9.04
N TYR A 240 -9.77 11.25 -8.59
CA TYR A 240 -9.11 10.09 -9.19
C TYR A 240 -9.97 9.39 -10.23
N ASP A 241 -11.24 9.78 -10.37
CA ASP A 241 -12.17 9.18 -11.30
C ASP A 241 -12.09 9.86 -12.67
N THR A 242 -12.04 9.06 -13.74
CA THR A 242 -12.06 9.53 -15.13
C THR A 242 -13.41 9.29 -15.82
N GLY A 243 -14.41 8.81 -15.09
CA GLY A 243 -15.72 8.35 -15.54
C GLY A 243 -15.72 6.98 -16.23
N LYS A 244 -14.54 6.36 -16.38
CA LYS A 244 -14.35 5.05 -17.03
C LYS A 244 -13.28 4.18 -16.38
N TRP A 245 -12.46 4.77 -15.51
CA TRP A 245 -11.29 4.16 -14.87
C TRP A 245 -10.76 5.08 -13.77
N THR A 246 -9.76 4.65 -12.99
CA THR A 246 -9.09 5.50 -11.98
C THR A 246 -7.67 5.91 -12.37
N THR A 247 -7.23 7.09 -11.93
CA THR A 247 -5.80 7.46 -11.98
C THR A 247 -5.06 6.90 -10.77
N TYR A 248 -3.74 6.74 -10.90
CA TYR A 248 -2.90 6.29 -9.79
C TYR A 248 -2.57 7.41 -8.79
N ASP A 249 -2.44 8.62 -9.33
CA ASP A 249 -1.97 9.83 -8.67
C ASP A 249 -2.75 11.05 -9.20
N LEU A 250 -2.58 12.21 -8.54
CA LEU A 250 -3.21 13.48 -8.92
C LEU A 250 -2.31 14.37 -9.79
N ASN A 251 -1.22 13.85 -10.38
CA ASN A 251 -0.30 14.66 -11.18
C ASN A 251 -0.99 15.44 -12.31
N HIS A 252 -2.06 14.87 -12.87
CA HIS A 252 -2.83 15.47 -13.95
C HIS A 252 -3.65 16.70 -13.53
N ILE A 253 -3.99 16.80 -12.25
CA ILE A 253 -4.68 17.97 -11.65
C ILE A 253 -3.65 18.93 -11.07
N GLU A 254 -2.67 18.41 -10.33
CA GLU A 254 -1.73 19.21 -9.52
C GLU A 254 -0.60 19.83 -10.35
N TYR A 255 -0.17 19.15 -11.43
CA TYR A 255 1.01 19.52 -12.22
C TYR A 255 0.73 19.55 -13.72
N GLU A 256 -0.55 19.59 -14.11
CA GLU A 256 -1.02 19.65 -15.51
C GLU A 256 -0.44 18.53 -16.40
N GLU A 257 -0.09 17.40 -15.80
CA GLU A 257 0.36 16.24 -16.56
C GLU A 257 -0.80 15.60 -17.34
N ARG A 258 -0.47 14.83 -18.38
CA ARG A 258 -1.48 14.03 -19.08
C ARG A 258 -2.13 13.02 -18.12
N ILE A 259 -3.45 12.90 -18.16
CA ILE A 259 -4.20 11.85 -17.46
C ILE A 259 -3.63 10.47 -17.83
N ARG A 260 -3.21 9.73 -16.81
CA ARG A 260 -2.66 8.37 -16.94
C ARG A 260 -3.50 7.40 -16.11
N PRO A 261 -4.35 6.58 -16.76
CA PRO A 261 -5.06 5.51 -16.09
C PRO A 261 -4.08 4.59 -15.35
N CYS A 262 -4.45 4.19 -14.14
CA CYS A 262 -3.68 3.23 -13.34
C CYS A 262 -3.58 1.87 -14.08
N THR A 263 -2.81 0.92 -13.56
CA THR A 263 -2.79 -0.44 -14.11
C THR A 263 -4.02 -1.21 -13.65
N VAL A 264 -4.35 -2.32 -14.32
CA VAL A 264 -5.44 -3.22 -13.88
C VAL A 264 -5.25 -3.66 -12.43
N HIS A 265 -4.02 -4.02 -12.06
CA HIS A 265 -3.66 -4.34 -10.68
C HIS A 265 -4.02 -3.21 -9.69
N TYR A 266 -3.68 -1.95 -10.01
CA TYR A 266 -4.01 -0.82 -9.12
C TYR A 266 -5.51 -0.50 -9.09
N GLN A 267 -6.24 -0.72 -10.18
CA GLN A 267 -7.71 -0.62 -10.17
C GLN A 267 -8.31 -1.61 -9.16
N PHE A 268 -7.84 -2.86 -9.15
CA PHE A 268 -8.27 -3.85 -8.16
C PHE A 268 -7.89 -3.45 -6.74
N ILE A 269 -6.68 -2.94 -6.54
CA ILE A 269 -6.23 -2.43 -5.24
C ILE A 269 -7.16 -1.31 -4.75
N HIS A 270 -7.45 -0.30 -5.57
CA HIS A 270 -8.33 0.81 -5.19
C HIS A 270 -9.71 0.31 -4.76
N VAL A 271 -10.34 -0.55 -5.59
CA VAL A 271 -11.66 -1.13 -5.29
C VAL A 271 -11.63 -1.93 -3.98
N ASN A 272 -10.65 -2.80 -3.78
CA ASN A 272 -10.60 -3.65 -2.60
C ASN A 272 -10.20 -2.88 -1.34
N GLN A 273 -9.39 -1.82 -1.44
CA GLN A 273 -9.12 -0.93 -0.33
C GLN A 273 -10.39 -0.21 0.13
N LEU A 274 -11.17 0.36 -0.80
CA LEU A 274 -12.43 1.02 -0.48
C LEU A 274 -13.45 0.05 0.16
N LYS A 275 -13.56 -1.17 -0.38
CA LYS A 275 -14.39 -2.22 0.24
C LYS A 275 -13.91 -2.55 1.65
N ALA A 276 -12.61 -2.76 1.84
CA ALA A 276 -12.06 -3.04 3.16
C ALA A 276 -12.35 -1.90 4.15
N LEU A 277 -12.13 -0.64 3.74
CA LEU A 277 -12.44 0.53 4.56
C LEU A 277 -13.93 0.59 4.91
N TYR A 278 -14.83 0.32 3.97
CA TYR A 278 -16.27 0.23 4.27
C TYR A 278 -16.58 -0.83 5.34
N TYR A 279 -16.04 -2.05 5.21
CA TYR A 279 -16.34 -3.12 6.17
C TYR A 279 -15.84 -2.81 7.59
N VAL A 280 -14.83 -1.96 7.73
CA VAL A 280 -14.30 -1.53 9.02
C VAL A 280 -15.07 -0.33 9.58
N THR A 281 -15.38 0.65 8.73
CA THR A 281 -15.82 1.98 9.16
C THR A 281 -17.32 2.21 9.00
N GLY A 282 -17.99 1.45 8.13
CA GLY A 282 -19.40 1.63 7.78
C GLY A 282 -19.70 2.82 6.87
N ARG A 283 -18.68 3.55 6.38
CA ARG A 283 -18.82 4.72 5.50
C ARG A 283 -19.32 4.29 4.10
N LYS A 284 -20.64 4.41 3.88
CA LYS A 284 -21.34 3.89 2.69
C LYS A 284 -20.79 4.46 1.38
N GLU A 285 -20.38 5.73 1.38
CA GLU A 285 -19.80 6.39 0.22
C GLU A 285 -18.58 5.65 -0.33
N LEU A 286 -17.77 5.01 0.53
CA LEU A 286 -16.62 4.22 0.11
C LEU A 286 -17.06 2.96 -0.65
N MET A 287 -18.14 2.31 -0.21
CA MET A 287 -18.69 1.15 -0.91
C MET A 287 -19.33 1.55 -2.24
N ASP A 288 -20.05 2.66 -2.27
CA ASP A 288 -20.69 3.17 -3.49
C ASP A 288 -19.63 3.46 -4.57
N THR A 289 -18.56 4.19 -4.22
CA THR A 289 -17.41 4.41 -5.11
C THR A 289 -16.73 3.09 -5.51
N ALA A 290 -16.57 2.14 -4.58
CA ALA A 290 -15.96 0.85 -4.89
C ALA A 290 -16.77 0.05 -5.92
N VAL A 291 -18.10 0.05 -5.81
CA VAL A 291 -19.01 -0.62 -6.75
C VAL A 291 -18.94 0.04 -8.13
N GLU A 292 -18.93 1.37 -8.18
CA GLU A 292 -18.77 2.12 -9.42
C GLU A 292 -17.44 1.76 -10.11
N TRP A 293 -16.32 1.86 -9.38
CA TRP A 293 -14.99 1.58 -9.91
C TRP A 293 -14.79 0.10 -10.27
N GLU A 294 -15.49 -0.82 -9.61
CA GLU A 294 -15.52 -2.22 -10.01
C GLU A 294 -16.23 -2.42 -11.35
N ASN A 295 -17.32 -1.69 -11.60
CA ASN A 295 -18.05 -1.76 -12.87
C ASN A 295 -17.21 -1.26 -14.06
N TYR A 296 -16.29 -0.32 -13.83
CA TYR A 296 -15.35 0.12 -14.86
C TYR A 296 -14.48 -1.01 -15.41
N TYR A 297 -13.99 -1.91 -14.56
CA TYR A 297 -13.22 -3.07 -15.00
C TYR A 297 -14.08 -4.14 -15.65
N LYS A 298 -15.30 -4.38 -15.15
CA LYS A 298 -16.25 -5.33 -15.77
C LYS A 298 -16.63 -4.91 -17.19
N ASN A 299 -16.52 -3.62 -17.53
CA ASN A 299 -16.73 -3.12 -18.89
C ASN A 299 -15.49 -3.36 -19.78
N LYS A 300 -15.60 -4.32 -20.71
CA LYS A 300 -14.54 -4.67 -21.66
C LYS A 300 -14.06 -3.50 -22.52
N SER A 301 -14.93 -2.54 -22.86
CA SER A 301 -14.55 -1.37 -23.65
C SER A 301 -13.59 -0.45 -22.88
N ASN A 302 -13.86 -0.24 -21.58
CA ASN A 302 -12.98 0.54 -20.72
C ASN A 302 -11.61 -0.14 -20.57
N LEU A 303 -11.59 -1.46 -20.34
CA LEU A 303 -10.35 -2.23 -20.27
C LEU A 303 -9.51 -2.09 -21.55
N ILE A 304 -10.12 -2.26 -22.73
CA ILE A 304 -9.42 -2.09 -24.02
C ILE A 304 -8.88 -0.66 -24.17
N SER A 305 -9.66 0.36 -23.78
CA SER A 305 -9.24 1.76 -23.80
C SER A 305 -8.00 2.02 -22.94
N VAL A 306 -7.90 1.40 -21.76
CA VAL A 306 -6.73 1.53 -20.89
C VAL A 306 -5.46 1.00 -21.58
N TYR A 307 -5.52 -0.19 -22.19
CA TYR A 307 -4.35 -0.71 -22.91
C TYR A 307 -4.04 0.08 -24.18
N TYR A 308 -5.04 0.53 -24.92
CA TYR A 308 -4.84 1.41 -26.06
C TYR A 308 -4.09 2.69 -25.68
N ASN A 309 -4.47 3.33 -24.56
CA ASN A 309 -3.75 4.49 -24.03
C ASN A 309 -2.31 4.16 -23.64
N LYS A 310 -2.07 3.00 -23.00
CA LYS A 310 -0.71 2.55 -22.67
C LYS A 310 0.12 2.27 -23.93
N PHE A 311 -0.46 1.67 -24.97
CA PHE A 311 0.21 1.46 -26.25
C PHE A 311 0.56 2.78 -26.95
N ARG A 312 -0.36 3.75 -27.03
CA ARG A 312 -0.07 5.08 -27.59
C ARG A 312 1.10 5.77 -26.89
N GLY A 313 1.16 5.68 -25.56
CA GLY A 313 2.25 6.23 -24.76
C GLY A 313 3.63 5.68 -25.13
N ILE A 314 3.72 4.44 -25.63
CA ILE A 314 4.98 3.83 -26.08
C ILE A 314 5.47 4.48 -27.38
N PHE A 315 4.56 4.84 -28.27
CA PHE A 315 4.87 5.39 -29.59
C PHE A 315 4.97 6.92 -29.62
N LYS A 316 4.79 7.60 -28.48
CA LYS A 316 4.67 9.07 -28.40
C LYS A 316 3.64 9.63 -29.42
N LEU A 317 2.55 8.89 -29.65
CA LEU A 317 1.42 9.26 -30.52
C LEU A 317 0.24 9.88 -29.75
#